data_AF-A0A951R612-F1
#
_entry.id   AF-A0A951R612-F1
#
_cell.length_a   1.000
_cell.length_b   1.000
_cell.length_c   1.000
_cell.angle_alpha   90.00
_cell.angle_beta   90.00
_cell.angle_gamma   90.00
#
_symmetry.space_group_name_H-M   'P 1'
#
loop_
_entity.id
_entity.type
_entity.pdbx_description
1 polymer ?
#
loop_
_entity_poly.entity_id
_entity_poly.type
_entity_poly.pdbx_seq_one_letter_code
_entity_poly.pdbx_strand_id
1 'polypeptide(L)'
;MIFVFIRLIAFFSCLSVIFPSGTPNVFKVTFTLFISVIISCTVNVHVEVSSTYDLINIAVMETITGLVLGYITSICINSLKIAGSLIDQQLGLSMVNIYDPNSKDNTTLIENMVYWIGIMVFFTMNGHHKLITGISQSFKLVKIGSPILTNNYGYIVNVFIQCFIIGFKIAVPIILALIITDFIMGLISRSVPQLNVMIIGMPLKILVGIMFFVISLPFILNELHNLLVHMTDILNGTFMSGHSSYFTAMAPLGAMLSTDDKTEEPSSKKIKDARKSGNVAKSKEVVTTLTLLGVLMIIYSMSDFVILQLKESIVRYLNIGFTNEFSMKIVGNLLMMLLAGFMKIIIPIGMIIIVFSAIGNVMQSGFLMTTDPLKPKLSKLNPINGFKNMFSMKSLGNLIKSIILVAILFKVGYSFMSKNFMGILKTGDIYLPYLMSTIITLVKELIQSILLALFVISVLDFAYQKYMYKKDLKMTKQEVKEEYKQMEGNPEIKGKIKQKQREMASRRMMEAVPSASVIVTNPTHISIAIKYEKGKDQAPIVVAKGADIVAFKIREIAKEHDIPIIENKPLARLMYKEVEIEEEVPEKVYQEVAEVLVAVYKIKNRYKKI
;
A
#
# COMPACT_ATOMS: atom_id res chain seq x y z
N MET A 1 43.66 8.31 -42.67
CA MET A 1 43.39 9.57 -41.95
C MET A 1 41.91 9.97 -41.97
N ILE A 2 41.27 10.15 -43.13
CA ILE A 2 39.88 10.66 -43.23
C ILE A 2 38.88 9.83 -42.40
N PHE A 3 38.93 8.50 -42.49
CA PHE A 3 38.06 7.61 -41.70
C PHE A 3 38.30 7.72 -40.18
N VAL A 4 39.55 7.91 -39.76
CA VAL A 4 39.93 8.16 -38.36
C VAL A 4 39.32 9.47 -37.87
N PHE A 5 39.37 10.52 -38.68
CA PHE A 5 38.73 11.80 -38.39
C PHE A 5 37.20 11.66 -38.27
N ILE A 6 36.54 10.91 -39.17
CA ILE A 6 35.08 10.68 -39.13
C ILE A 6 34.67 9.98 -37.83
N ARG A 7 35.39 8.94 -37.39
CA ARG A 7 35.09 8.28 -36.11
C ARG A 7 35.30 9.21 -34.92
N LEU A 8 36.39 9.99 -34.91
CA LEU A 8 36.71 10.89 -33.80
C LEU A 8 35.75 12.08 -33.70
N ILE A 9 35.32 12.66 -34.83
CA ILE A 9 34.36 13.77 -34.81
C ILE A 9 33.00 13.30 -34.32
N ALA A 10 32.57 12.10 -34.74
CA ALA A 10 31.36 11.47 -34.22
C ALA A 10 31.48 11.20 -32.70
N PHE A 11 32.60 10.65 -32.23
CA PHE A 11 32.86 10.42 -30.81
C PHE A 11 32.81 11.71 -29.97
N PHE A 12 33.59 12.73 -30.35
CA PHE A 12 33.66 13.99 -29.62
C PHE A 12 32.37 14.80 -29.68
N SER A 13 31.52 14.61 -30.69
CA SER A 13 30.22 15.27 -30.77
C SER A 13 29.27 14.88 -29.62
N CYS A 14 29.38 13.65 -29.10
CA CYS A 14 28.57 13.13 -28.00
C CYS A 14 29.20 13.35 -26.61
N LEU A 15 30.45 13.80 -26.56
CA LEU A 15 31.27 13.81 -25.35
C LEU A 15 31.25 15.19 -24.65
N SER A 16 30.23 15.41 -23.82
CA SER A 16 30.01 16.67 -23.10
C SER A 16 31.10 17.01 -22.07
N VAL A 17 31.89 16.02 -21.62
CA VAL A 17 32.92 16.23 -20.58
C VAL A 17 34.17 16.92 -21.10
N ILE A 18 34.57 16.64 -22.34
CA ILE A 18 35.70 17.34 -22.99
C ILE A 18 35.20 18.61 -23.67
N PHE A 19 34.00 18.55 -24.24
CA PHE A 19 33.38 19.67 -24.94
C PHE A 19 32.02 20.04 -24.36
N PRO A 20 32.00 20.80 -23.25
CA PRO A 20 30.78 21.33 -22.67
C PRO A 20 29.94 22.09 -23.70
N SER A 21 28.65 22.19 -23.44
CA SER A 21 27.74 23.02 -24.23
C SER A 21 28.17 24.49 -24.12
N GLY A 22 28.37 25.12 -25.28
CA GLY A 22 28.98 26.46 -25.39
C GLY A 22 30.38 26.48 -26.00
N THR A 23 31.09 25.34 -26.11
CA THR A 23 32.36 25.31 -26.85
C THR A 23 32.13 25.61 -28.34
N PRO A 24 32.85 26.57 -28.97
CA PRO A 24 32.70 26.89 -30.38
C PRO A 24 32.91 25.67 -31.29
N ASN A 25 32.01 25.46 -32.25
CA ASN A 25 32.08 24.32 -33.18
C ASN A 25 33.41 24.28 -33.96
N VAL A 26 33.95 25.46 -34.30
CA VAL A 26 35.26 25.58 -34.97
C VAL A 26 36.36 24.93 -34.14
N PHE A 27 36.41 25.18 -32.83
CA PHE A 27 37.40 24.60 -31.94
C PHE A 27 37.25 23.08 -31.83
N LYS A 28 36.02 22.57 -31.76
CA LYS A 28 35.77 21.12 -31.72
C LYS A 28 36.33 20.43 -32.97
N VAL A 29 36.07 21.02 -34.15
CA VAL A 29 36.53 20.47 -35.43
C VAL A 29 38.05 20.55 -35.55
N THR A 30 38.68 21.67 -35.21
CA THR A 30 40.14 21.83 -35.30
C THR A 30 40.88 20.94 -34.31
N PHE A 31 40.40 20.84 -33.06
CA PHE A 31 40.96 19.92 -32.07
C PHE A 31 40.84 18.46 -32.52
N THR A 32 39.67 18.08 -33.04
CA THR A 32 39.45 16.71 -33.56
C THR A 32 40.37 16.41 -34.73
N LEU A 33 40.56 17.36 -35.64
CA LEU A 33 41.47 17.23 -36.77
C LEU A 33 42.90 16.99 -36.27
N PHE A 34 43.37 17.78 -35.32
CA PHE A 34 44.70 17.63 -34.72
C PHE A 34 44.90 16.25 -34.07
N ILE A 35 43.95 15.81 -33.24
CA ILE A 35 44.00 14.47 -32.61
C ILE A 35 43.94 13.36 -33.67
N SER A 36 43.17 13.53 -34.75
CA SER A 36 43.08 12.54 -35.82
C SER A 36 44.40 12.33 -36.55
N VAL A 37 45.20 13.39 -36.74
CA VAL A 37 46.54 13.29 -37.33
C VAL A 37 47.44 12.44 -36.43
N ILE A 38 47.47 12.75 -35.13
CA ILE A 38 48.29 12.03 -34.14
C ILE A 38 47.92 10.55 -34.09
N ILE A 39 46.62 10.23 -33.96
CA ILE A 39 46.17 8.84 -33.89
C ILE A 39 46.44 8.13 -35.22
N SER A 40 46.28 8.80 -36.36
CA SER A 40 46.52 8.16 -37.67
C SER A 40 47.95 7.68 -37.88
N CYS A 41 48.95 8.30 -37.23
CA CYS A 41 50.33 7.81 -37.24
C CYS A 41 50.51 6.48 -36.50
N THR A 42 49.58 6.13 -35.61
CA THR A 42 49.64 4.90 -34.80
C THR A 42 48.77 3.76 -35.32
N VAL A 43 47.87 4.05 -36.27
CA VAL A 43 46.92 3.06 -36.80
C VAL A 43 47.37 2.64 -38.19
N ASN A 44 47.79 1.38 -38.34
CA ASN A 44 48.07 0.79 -39.66
C ASN A 44 46.74 0.45 -40.34
N VAL A 45 46.39 1.20 -41.38
CA VAL A 45 45.13 1.05 -42.12
C VAL A 45 45.42 0.79 -43.59
N HIS A 46 45.08 -0.41 -44.08
CA HIS A 46 44.95 -0.70 -45.50
C HIS A 46 43.46 -0.93 -45.79
N VAL A 47 42.82 0.08 -46.38
CA VAL A 47 41.41 0.02 -46.81
C VAL A 47 41.42 0.34 -48.30
N GLU A 48 41.12 -0.66 -49.11
CA GLU A 48 40.93 -0.48 -50.56
C GLU A 48 39.51 0.03 -50.80
N VAL A 49 39.40 1.19 -51.48
CA VAL A 49 38.12 1.79 -51.82
C VAL A 49 37.88 1.56 -53.31
N SER A 50 37.03 0.60 -53.64
CA SER A 50 36.71 0.21 -55.03
C SER A 50 35.58 1.03 -55.66
N SER A 51 34.64 1.55 -54.85
CA SER A 51 33.46 2.28 -55.32
C SER A 51 33.08 3.47 -54.42
N THR A 52 32.37 4.46 -54.97
CA THR A 52 31.73 5.54 -54.20
C THR A 52 30.76 4.99 -53.15
N TYR A 53 30.11 3.87 -53.45
CA TYR A 53 29.25 3.16 -52.50
C TYR A 53 30.05 2.63 -51.29
N ASP A 54 31.23 2.03 -51.54
CA ASP A 54 32.08 1.51 -50.48
C ASP A 54 32.61 2.64 -49.58
N LEU A 55 32.96 3.79 -50.18
CA LEU A 55 33.37 4.98 -49.43
C LEU A 55 32.27 5.48 -48.49
N ILE A 56 31.04 5.58 -49.00
CA ILE A 56 29.87 6.00 -48.19
C ILE A 56 29.60 4.99 -47.08
N ASN A 57 29.62 3.70 -47.40
CA ASN A 57 29.36 2.64 -46.42
C ASN A 57 30.39 2.66 -45.28
N ILE A 58 31.68 2.77 -45.60
CA ILE A 58 32.75 2.88 -44.60
C ILE A 58 32.57 4.14 -43.76
N ALA A 59 32.30 5.29 -44.38
CA ALA A 59 32.05 6.54 -43.64
C ALA A 59 30.86 6.43 -42.66
N VAL A 60 29.78 5.76 -43.08
CA VAL A 60 28.61 5.50 -42.22
C VAL A 60 29.00 4.58 -41.06
N MET A 61 29.74 3.49 -41.29
CA MET A 61 30.18 2.58 -40.23
C MET A 61 31.09 3.27 -39.21
N GLU A 62 32.00 4.12 -39.66
CA GLU A 62 32.88 4.90 -38.78
C GLU A 62 32.11 5.93 -37.95
N THR A 63 31.10 6.57 -38.55
CA THR A 63 30.21 7.50 -37.86
C THR A 63 29.41 6.78 -36.76
N ILE A 64 28.80 5.64 -37.09
CA ILE A 64 28.04 4.81 -36.12
C ILE A 64 28.95 4.36 -34.97
N THR A 65 30.16 3.89 -35.30
CA THR A 65 31.13 3.42 -34.30
C THR A 65 31.54 4.55 -33.35
N GLY A 66 31.83 5.74 -33.89
CA GLY A 66 32.16 6.92 -33.09
C GLY A 66 31.00 7.34 -32.18
N LEU A 67 29.76 7.38 -32.70
CA LEU A 67 28.57 7.70 -31.93
C LEU A 67 28.32 6.70 -30.80
N VAL A 68 28.43 5.40 -31.06
CA VAL A 68 28.21 4.36 -30.04
C VAL A 68 29.21 4.50 -28.88
N LEU A 69 30.50 4.64 -29.19
CA LEU A 69 31.55 4.81 -28.17
C LEU A 69 31.39 6.13 -27.40
N GLY A 70 31.01 7.19 -28.10
CA GLY A 70 30.76 8.50 -27.50
C GLY A 70 29.56 8.47 -26.56
N TYR A 71 28.48 7.82 -26.97
CA TYR A 71 27.27 7.69 -26.16
C TYR A 71 27.50 6.81 -24.93
N ILE A 72 28.22 5.70 -25.05
CA ILE A 72 28.63 4.86 -23.92
C ILE A 72 29.40 5.67 -22.87
N THR A 73 30.36 6.46 -23.32
CA THR A 73 31.17 7.29 -22.44
C THR A 73 30.32 8.38 -21.78
N SER A 74 29.43 9.00 -22.56
CA SER A 74 28.47 10.01 -22.08
C SER A 74 27.51 9.44 -21.02
N ILE A 75 26.98 8.21 -21.21
CA ILE A 75 26.11 7.53 -20.24
C ILE A 75 26.80 7.36 -18.90
N CYS A 76 28.07 6.94 -18.88
CA CYS A 76 28.76 6.70 -17.62
C CYS A 76 29.04 8.02 -16.86
N ILE A 77 29.22 9.15 -17.54
CA ILE A 77 29.24 10.45 -16.85
C ILE A 77 27.82 10.85 -16.41
N ASN A 78 26.81 10.64 -17.26
CA ASN A 78 25.43 10.97 -16.94
C ASN A 78 24.86 10.12 -15.80
N SER A 79 25.41 8.94 -15.49
CA SER A 79 25.00 8.18 -14.31
C SER A 79 25.33 8.89 -12.99
N LEU A 80 26.28 9.84 -12.99
CA LEU A 80 26.53 10.73 -11.86
C LEU A 80 25.42 11.75 -11.68
N LYS A 81 24.92 12.29 -12.79
CA LYS A 81 23.74 13.17 -12.77
C LYS A 81 22.52 12.42 -12.28
N ILE A 82 22.31 11.19 -12.75
CA ILE A 82 21.23 10.30 -12.27
C ILE A 82 21.38 10.07 -10.76
N ALA A 83 22.59 9.79 -10.26
CA ALA A 83 22.83 9.60 -8.82
C ALA A 83 22.42 10.84 -8.00
N GLY A 84 22.87 12.03 -8.41
CA GLY A 84 22.55 13.27 -7.71
C GLY A 84 21.07 13.65 -7.81
N SER A 85 20.44 13.44 -8.97
CA SER A 85 19.00 13.66 -9.17
C SER A 85 18.15 12.75 -8.28
N LEU A 86 18.51 11.48 -8.12
CA LEU A 86 17.82 10.55 -7.21
C LEU A 86 17.94 10.99 -5.74
N ILE A 87 19.09 11.54 -5.34
CA ILE A 87 19.28 12.11 -3.99
C ILE A 87 18.40 13.35 -3.83
N ASP A 88 18.37 14.25 -4.81
CA ASP A 88 17.57 15.47 -4.79
C ASP A 88 16.06 15.20 -4.76
N GLN A 89 15.60 14.15 -5.44
CA GLN A 89 14.21 13.72 -5.42
C GLN A 89 13.77 13.35 -3.99
N GLN A 90 14.66 12.72 -3.19
CA GLN A 90 14.37 12.35 -1.80
C GLN A 90 14.50 13.52 -0.83
N LEU A 91 15.46 14.41 -1.07
CA LEU A 91 15.65 15.65 -0.31
C LEU A 91 14.49 16.63 -0.46
N GLY A 92 13.74 16.55 -1.56
CA GLY A 92 12.68 17.50 -1.90
C GLY A 92 13.20 18.79 -2.55
N LEU A 93 14.49 18.83 -2.92
CA LEU A 93 15.12 19.95 -3.63
C LEU A 93 14.84 19.92 -5.14
N SER A 94 14.22 18.86 -5.65
CA SER A 94 13.78 18.75 -7.06
C SER A 94 12.74 19.81 -7.49
N MET A 95 12.13 20.53 -6.54
CA MET A 95 11.28 21.69 -6.82
C MET A 95 12.10 22.96 -7.11
N VAL A 96 13.37 22.99 -6.71
CA VAL A 96 14.33 24.08 -6.96
C VAL A 96 15.16 23.68 -8.18
N ASN A 97 14.50 23.69 -9.34
CA ASN A 97 15.18 23.51 -10.60
C ASN A 97 15.96 24.78 -10.94
N ILE A 98 17.29 24.67 -11.00
CA ILE A 98 18.15 25.77 -11.45
C ILE A 98 18.26 25.60 -12.96
N TYR A 99 17.83 26.61 -13.71
CA TYR A 99 18.07 26.65 -15.14
C TYR A 99 19.57 26.81 -15.37
N ASP A 100 20.20 25.80 -15.97
CA ASP A 100 21.60 25.89 -16.36
C ASP A 100 21.68 26.44 -17.80
N PRO A 101 22.17 27.69 -17.98
CA PRO A 101 22.25 28.31 -19.29
C PRO A 101 23.23 27.62 -20.24
N ASN A 102 24.14 26.80 -19.71
CA ASN A 102 25.07 26.04 -20.54
C ASN A 102 24.40 24.79 -21.10
N SER A 103 23.77 23.96 -20.27
CA SER A 103 23.11 22.72 -20.76
C SER A 103 21.74 22.98 -21.40
N LYS A 104 21.13 24.15 -21.17
CA LYS A 104 19.72 24.46 -21.49
C LYS A 104 18.72 23.54 -20.80
N ASP A 105 19.17 22.82 -19.78
CA ASP A 105 18.37 21.89 -19.00
C ASP A 105 18.17 22.43 -17.58
N ASN A 106 17.06 22.01 -16.98
CA ASN A 106 16.79 22.23 -15.57
C ASN A 106 17.53 21.16 -14.78
N THR A 107 18.58 21.56 -14.05
CA THR A 107 19.39 20.66 -13.22
C THR A 107 19.08 20.90 -11.75
N THR A 108 19.20 19.85 -10.95
CA THR A 108 19.02 19.97 -9.50
C THR A 108 20.35 20.24 -8.79
N LEU A 109 20.30 20.69 -7.53
CA LEU A 109 21.45 21.25 -6.85
C LEU A 109 22.50 20.18 -6.46
N ILE A 110 22.06 19.03 -5.95
CA ILE A 110 22.94 17.89 -5.66
C ILE A 110 23.35 17.17 -6.94
N GLU A 111 22.50 17.12 -7.98
CA GLU A 111 22.89 16.68 -9.32
C GLU A 111 24.14 17.43 -9.80
N ASN A 112 24.09 18.77 -9.79
CA ASN A 112 25.23 19.59 -10.20
C ASN A 112 26.44 19.37 -9.31
N MET A 113 26.27 19.26 -8.00
CA MET A 113 27.38 19.04 -7.07
C MET A 113 28.07 17.69 -7.31
N VAL A 114 27.31 16.60 -7.45
CA VAL A 114 27.84 15.26 -7.74
C VAL A 114 28.51 15.23 -9.12
N TYR A 115 27.91 15.91 -10.11
CA TYR A 115 28.50 16.04 -11.44
C TYR A 115 29.85 16.74 -11.37
N TRP A 116 29.96 17.91 -10.73
CA TRP A 116 31.22 18.65 -10.65
C TRP A 116 32.30 17.93 -9.85
N ILE A 117 31.94 17.25 -8.75
CA ILE A 117 32.86 16.37 -8.03
C ILE A 117 33.36 15.25 -8.95
N GLY A 118 32.47 14.64 -9.73
CA GLY A 118 32.83 13.61 -10.68
C GLY A 118 33.76 14.09 -11.80
N ILE A 119 33.51 15.30 -12.33
CA ILE A 119 34.38 15.93 -13.33
C ILE A 119 35.76 16.23 -12.73
N MET A 120 35.82 16.73 -11.50
CA MET A 120 37.08 16.95 -10.80
C MET A 120 37.87 15.65 -10.66
N VAL A 121 37.25 14.58 -10.17
CA VAL A 121 37.86 13.25 -10.05
C VAL A 121 38.31 12.72 -11.41
N PHE A 122 37.51 12.91 -12.45
CA PHE A 122 37.85 12.53 -13.83
C PHE A 122 39.15 13.18 -14.31
N PHE A 123 39.33 14.48 -14.08
CA PHE A 123 40.57 15.17 -14.46
C PHE A 123 41.75 14.77 -13.57
N THR A 124 41.56 14.66 -12.26
CA THR A 124 42.62 14.23 -11.32
C THR A 124 43.13 12.82 -11.61
N MET A 125 42.26 11.93 -12.09
CA MET A 125 42.63 10.56 -12.47
C MET A 125 43.20 10.43 -13.90
N ASN A 126 43.49 11.54 -14.57
CA ASN A 126 43.89 11.57 -15.98
C ASN A 126 42.88 10.87 -16.91
N GLY A 127 41.58 10.95 -16.59
CA GLY A 127 40.51 10.29 -17.36
C GLY A 127 40.48 10.69 -18.83
N HIS A 128 40.78 11.95 -19.14
CA HIS A 128 40.87 12.47 -20.51
C HIS A 128 41.99 11.79 -21.33
N HIS A 129 43.16 11.52 -20.72
CA HIS A 129 44.23 10.74 -21.38
C HIS A 129 43.79 9.28 -21.61
N LYS A 130 43.10 8.68 -20.64
CA LYS A 130 42.59 7.32 -20.79
C LYS A 130 41.50 7.22 -21.86
N LEU A 131 40.63 8.23 -22.01
CA LEU A 131 39.65 8.30 -23.10
C LEU A 131 40.31 8.37 -24.47
N ILE A 132 41.33 9.23 -24.64
CA ILE A 132 42.09 9.35 -25.89
C ILE A 132 42.82 8.03 -26.19
N THR A 133 43.37 7.38 -25.16
CA THR A 133 44.00 6.06 -25.31
C THR A 133 42.98 5.00 -25.71
N GLY A 134 41.80 4.98 -25.10
CA GLY A 134 40.74 4.02 -25.41
C GLY A 134 40.16 4.18 -26.80
N ILE A 135 39.92 5.41 -27.26
CA ILE A 135 39.47 5.63 -28.66
C ILE A 135 40.56 5.24 -29.66
N SER A 136 41.84 5.44 -29.33
CA SER A 136 42.96 4.93 -30.15
C SER A 136 42.98 3.40 -30.21
N GLN A 137 42.79 2.72 -29.08
CA GLN A 137 42.70 1.26 -29.02
C GLN A 137 41.47 0.70 -29.74
N SER A 138 40.36 1.47 -29.81
CA SER A 138 39.15 1.08 -30.54
C SER A 138 39.42 0.77 -32.03
N PHE A 139 40.42 1.39 -32.65
CA PHE A 139 40.79 1.11 -34.05
C PHE A 139 41.46 -0.26 -34.23
N LYS A 140 42.01 -0.85 -33.16
CA LYS A 140 42.52 -2.22 -33.16
C LYS A 140 41.40 -3.25 -32.97
N LEU A 141 40.38 -2.90 -32.17
CA LEU A 141 39.26 -3.78 -31.86
C LEU A 141 38.19 -3.78 -32.96
N VAL A 142 37.79 -2.60 -33.42
CA VAL A 142 36.83 -2.39 -34.50
C VAL A 142 37.59 -1.85 -35.70
N LYS A 143 37.95 -2.78 -36.59
CA LYS A 143 38.61 -2.47 -37.86
C LYS A 143 37.77 -1.50 -38.68
N ILE A 144 38.43 -0.66 -39.45
CA ILE A 144 37.75 0.37 -40.24
C ILE A 144 36.82 -0.29 -41.27
N GLY A 145 35.57 0.19 -41.32
CA GLY A 145 34.52 -0.34 -42.21
C GLY A 145 33.78 -1.57 -41.68
N SER A 146 34.10 -2.08 -40.47
CA SER A 146 33.34 -3.15 -39.83
C SER A 146 32.19 -2.62 -38.95
N PRO A 147 31.00 -3.23 -38.98
CA PRO A 147 29.88 -2.81 -38.14
C PRO A 147 30.11 -3.19 -36.66
N ILE A 148 30.04 -2.21 -35.75
CA ILE A 148 30.19 -2.46 -34.31
C ILE A 148 28.99 -3.24 -33.70
N LEU A 149 27.80 -3.14 -34.30
CA LEU A 149 26.55 -3.64 -33.70
C LEU A 149 26.28 -5.14 -33.90
N THR A 150 26.85 -5.79 -34.93
CA THR A 150 26.40 -7.13 -35.35
C THR A 150 26.74 -8.27 -34.38
N ASN A 151 27.73 -8.10 -33.48
CA ASN A 151 28.11 -9.10 -32.46
C ASN A 151 28.20 -8.56 -31.02
N ASN A 152 27.99 -7.25 -30.79
CA ASN A 152 28.31 -6.61 -29.51
C ASN A 152 27.08 -6.05 -28.76
N TYR A 153 25.87 -6.43 -29.17
CA TYR A 153 24.65 -5.89 -28.57
C TYR A 153 24.54 -6.20 -27.07
N GLY A 154 24.75 -7.46 -26.67
CA GLY A 154 24.70 -7.87 -25.26
C GLY A 154 25.75 -7.15 -24.40
N TYR A 155 26.91 -6.86 -24.98
CA TYR A 155 27.97 -6.09 -24.33
C TYR A 155 27.53 -4.65 -24.07
N ILE A 156 27.00 -3.95 -25.07
CA ILE A 156 26.55 -2.55 -24.95
C ILE A 156 25.45 -2.44 -23.89
N VAL A 157 24.51 -3.39 -23.86
CA VAL A 157 23.44 -3.44 -22.85
C VAL A 157 24.01 -3.68 -21.45
N ASN A 158 24.98 -4.60 -21.30
CA ASN A 158 25.62 -4.85 -20.00
C ASN A 158 26.34 -3.60 -19.49
N VAL A 159 27.05 -2.88 -20.36
CA VAL A 159 27.68 -1.61 -20.04
C VAL A 159 26.68 -0.58 -19.52
N PHE A 160 25.54 -0.43 -20.20
CA PHE A 160 24.47 0.45 -19.75
C PHE A 160 23.96 0.07 -18.36
N ILE A 161 23.72 -1.23 -18.12
CA ILE A 161 23.29 -1.75 -16.82
C ILE A 161 24.33 -1.44 -15.74
N GLN A 162 25.62 -1.67 -16.00
CA GLN A 162 26.68 -1.39 -15.03
C GLN A 162 26.79 0.10 -14.69
N CYS A 163 26.78 1.00 -15.69
CA CYS A 163 26.83 2.44 -15.42
C CYS A 163 25.58 2.91 -14.65
N PHE A 164 24.41 2.33 -14.91
CA PHE A 164 23.21 2.57 -14.10
C PHE A 164 23.34 2.05 -12.65
N ILE A 165 23.84 0.81 -12.46
CA ILE A 165 24.06 0.22 -11.12
C ILE A 165 25.03 1.07 -10.30
N ILE A 166 26.12 1.55 -10.90
CA ILE A 166 27.11 2.37 -10.20
C ILE A 166 26.51 3.73 -9.81
N GLY A 167 25.76 4.38 -10.72
CA GLY A 167 25.00 5.59 -10.40
C GLY A 167 24.03 5.37 -9.24
N PHE A 168 23.34 4.24 -9.21
CA PHE A 168 22.45 3.88 -8.09
C PHE A 168 23.24 3.63 -6.79
N LYS A 169 24.35 2.89 -6.83
CA LYS A 169 25.21 2.63 -5.66
C LYS A 169 25.69 3.91 -5.01
N ILE A 170 26.07 4.92 -5.79
CA ILE A 170 26.47 6.25 -5.29
C ILE A 170 25.35 6.89 -4.48
N ALA A 171 24.08 6.75 -4.91
CA ALA A 171 22.93 7.36 -4.25
C ALA A 171 22.39 6.57 -3.05
N VAL A 172 22.54 5.24 -3.04
CA VAL A 172 21.93 4.32 -2.05
C VAL A 172 22.16 4.70 -0.59
N PRO A 173 23.39 4.99 -0.10
CA PRO A 173 23.62 5.29 1.31
C PRO A 173 22.81 6.49 1.80
N ILE A 174 22.72 7.53 0.96
CA ILE A 174 22.00 8.76 1.27
C ILE A 174 20.50 8.54 1.16
N ILE A 175 20.04 7.86 0.10
CA ILE A 175 18.62 7.53 -0.08
C ILE A 175 18.10 6.69 1.08
N LEU A 176 18.85 5.68 1.54
CA LEU A 176 18.44 4.85 2.68
C LEU A 176 18.31 5.68 3.96
N ALA A 177 19.26 6.57 4.24
CA ALA A 177 19.17 7.48 5.39
C ALA A 177 17.94 8.40 5.30
N LEU A 178 17.63 8.91 4.11
CA LEU A 178 16.45 9.76 3.88
C LEU A 178 15.14 8.98 3.97
N ILE A 179 15.07 7.74 3.49
CA ILE A 179 13.91 6.86 3.65
C ILE A 179 13.67 6.53 5.12
N ILE A 180 14.73 6.27 5.89
CA ILE A 180 14.63 6.07 7.35
C ILE A 180 14.12 7.36 8.01
N THR A 181 14.59 8.52 7.56
CA THR A 181 14.11 9.82 8.05
C THR A 181 12.62 10.01 7.74
N ASP A 182 12.17 9.64 6.54
CA ASP A 182 10.75 9.66 6.16
C ASP A 182 9.90 8.74 7.02
N PHE A 183 10.42 7.55 7.32
CA PHE A 183 9.75 6.61 8.20
C PHE A 183 9.62 7.17 9.62
N ILE A 184 10.69 7.74 10.16
CA ILE A 184 10.69 8.38 11.49
C ILE A 184 9.73 9.57 11.51
N MET A 185 9.77 10.44 10.50
CA MET A 185 8.85 11.58 10.36
C MET A 185 7.39 11.11 10.23
N GLY A 186 7.14 10.03 9.50
CA GLY A 186 5.83 9.39 9.40
C GLY A 186 5.33 8.87 10.75
N LEU A 187 6.18 8.26 11.57
CA LEU A 187 5.84 7.84 12.93
C LEU A 187 5.55 9.05 13.84
N ILE A 188 6.39 10.10 13.79
CA ILE A 188 6.19 11.34 14.55
C ILE A 188 4.87 12.00 14.17
N SER A 189 4.54 12.05 12.89
CA SER A 189 3.28 12.60 12.39
C SER A 189 2.04 11.87 12.92
N ARG A 190 2.20 10.57 13.23
CA ARG A 190 1.14 9.76 13.80
C ARG A 190 1.01 9.98 15.31
N SER A 191 2.13 10.21 16.00
CA SER A 191 2.16 10.50 17.44
C SER A 191 1.70 11.93 17.76
N VAL A 192 2.00 12.88 16.88
CA VAL A 192 1.59 14.29 17.00
C VAL A 192 0.95 14.75 15.67
N PRO A 193 -0.35 14.49 15.45
CA PRO A 193 -1.05 14.75 14.19
C PRO A 193 -1.12 16.21 13.76
N GLN A 194 -0.87 17.12 14.71
CA GLN A 194 -0.85 18.58 14.48
C GLN A 194 0.46 19.05 13.85
N LEU A 195 1.53 18.23 13.89
CA LEU A 195 2.78 18.56 13.23
C LEU A 195 2.62 18.34 11.73
N ASN A 196 2.67 19.44 10.97
CA ASN A 196 2.81 19.34 9.54
C ASN A 196 4.18 18.72 9.22
N VAL A 197 4.15 17.47 8.78
CA VAL A 197 5.32 16.67 8.41
C VAL A 197 6.18 17.40 7.38
N MET A 198 5.59 18.25 6.54
CA MET A 198 6.32 19.03 5.55
C MET A 198 7.16 20.15 6.19
N ILE A 199 6.66 20.80 7.25
CA ILE A 199 7.33 21.93 7.91
C ILE A 199 8.59 21.46 8.64
N ILE A 200 8.53 20.31 9.31
CA ILE A 200 9.68 19.75 10.05
C ILE A 200 10.51 18.82 9.16
N GLY A 201 9.84 18.06 8.30
CA GLY A 201 10.46 17.00 7.51
C GLY A 201 11.38 17.54 6.43
N MET A 202 11.05 18.64 5.73
CA MET A 202 11.95 19.18 4.69
C MET A 202 13.28 19.69 5.28
N PRO A 203 13.31 20.56 6.32
CA PRO A 203 14.57 20.97 6.94
C PRO A 203 15.37 19.81 7.52
N LEU A 204 14.70 18.84 8.17
CA LEU A 204 15.37 17.66 8.73
C LEU A 204 15.98 16.79 7.62
N LYS A 205 15.26 16.54 6.53
CA LYS A 205 15.76 15.79 5.37
C LYS A 205 16.98 16.45 4.76
N ILE A 206 16.95 17.77 4.56
CA ILE A 206 18.08 18.52 4.01
C ILE A 206 19.30 18.36 4.91
N LEU A 207 19.14 18.49 6.23
CA LEU A 207 20.23 18.34 7.19
C LEU A 207 20.80 16.91 7.19
N VAL A 208 19.93 15.89 7.27
CA VAL A 208 20.33 14.48 7.21
C VAL A 208 21.00 14.16 5.87
N GLY A 209 20.45 14.64 4.75
CA GLY A 209 21.00 14.38 3.43
C GLY A 209 22.37 15.01 3.23
N ILE A 210 22.59 16.25 3.67
CA ILE A 210 23.92 16.89 3.63
C ILE A 210 24.90 16.14 4.54
N MET A 211 24.48 15.77 5.76
CA MET A 211 25.32 15.02 6.71
C MET A 211 25.74 13.67 6.11
N PHE A 212 24.80 12.89 5.58
CA PHE A 212 25.09 11.60 4.97
C PHE A 212 25.85 11.73 3.65
N PHE A 213 25.68 12.83 2.91
CA PHE A 213 26.50 13.13 1.74
C PHE A 213 27.97 13.29 2.13
N VAL A 214 28.26 14.09 3.16
CA VAL A 214 29.64 14.29 3.66
C VAL A 214 30.23 12.98 4.18
N ILE A 215 29.47 12.21 4.97
CA ILE A 215 29.92 10.91 5.50
C ILE A 215 30.18 9.91 4.37
N SER A 216 29.34 9.91 3.34
CA SER A 216 29.45 8.98 2.20
C SER A 216 30.46 9.45 1.16
N LEU A 217 31.05 10.63 1.29
CA LEU A 217 31.96 11.20 0.30
C LEU A 217 33.14 10.26 -0.03
N PRO A 218 33.83 9.61 0.93
CA PRO A 218 34.90 8.67 0.61
C PRO A 218 34.42 7.47 -0.23
N PHE A 219 33.22 6.97 0.08
CA PHE A 219 32.59 5.89 -0.68
C PHE A 219 32.19 6.34 -2.09
N ILE A 220 31.60 7.54 -2.22
CA ILE A 220 31.24 8.15 -3.51
C ILE A 220 32.48 8.31 -4.38
N LEU A 221 33.60 8.77 -3.81
CA LEU A 221 34.87 8.92 -4.52
C LEU A 221 35.43 7.56 -5.00
N ASN A 222 35.27 6.50 -4.20
CA ASN A 222 35.68 5.15 -4.60
C ASN A 222 34.81 4.58 -5.72
N GLU A 223 33.49 4.76 -5.67
CA GLU A 223 32.59 4.32 -6.76
C GLU A 223 32.78 5.17 -8.03
N LEU A 224 33.07 6.47 -7.88
CA LEU A 224 33.50 7.33 -8.99
C LEU A 224 34.78 6.82 -9.65
N HIS A 225 35.76 6.40 -8.85
CA HIS A 225 36.97 5.77 -9.36
C HIS A 225 36.65 4.50 -10.16
N ASN A 226 35.82 3.61 -9.60
CA ASN A 226 35.40 2.38 -10.26
C ASN A 226 34.66 2.64 -11.58
N LEU A 227 33.76 3.62 -11.60
CA LEU A 227 33.04 4.05 -12.79
C LEU A 227 33.99 4.47 -13.91
N LEU A 228 35.01 5.27 -13.56
CA LEU A 228 35.98 5.77 -14.52
C LEU A 228 36.91 4.67 -15.03
N VAL A 229 37.27 3.70 -14.19
CA VAL A 229 38.03 2.52 -14.62
C VAL A 229 37.18 1.68 -15.57
N HIS A 230 35.93 1.38 -15.23
CA HIS A 230 35.02 0.63 -16.09
C HIS A 230 34.78 1.30 -17.43
N MET A 231 34.58 2.62 -17.47
CA MET A 231 34.49 3.39 -18.71
C MET A 231 35.72 3.17 -19.61
N THR A 232 36.92 3.08 -19.04
CA THR A 232 38.15 2.86 -19.81
C THR A 232 38.32 1.41 -20.26
N ASP A 233 37.91 0.44 -19.44
CA ASP A 233 37.87 -0.98 -19.82
C ASP A 233 36.87 -1.24 -20.95
N ILE A 234 35.80 -0.45 -21.00
CA ILE A 234 34.81 -0.54 -22.07
C ILE A 234 35.40 -0.11 -23.41
N LEU A 235 36.13 1.00 -23.42
CA LEU A 235 36.79 1.49 -24.64
C LEU A 235 37.95 0.58 -25.09
N ASN A 236 38.58 -0.13 -24.15
CA ASN A 236 39.67 -1.06 -24.41
C ASN A 236 39.20 -2.50 -24.71
N GLY A 237 37.89 -2.76 -24.73
CA GLY A 237 37.33 -4.06 -25.13
C GLY A 237 37.51 -5.19 -24.11
N THR A 238 37.97 -4.90 -22.88
CA THR A 238 38.32 -5.92 -21.86
C THR A 238 37.13 -6.78 -21.44
N PHE A 239 35.90 -6.27 -21.58
CA PHE A 239 34.67 -6.98 -21.27
C PHE A 239 34.19 -7.96 -22.37
N MET A 240 34.87 -8.06 -23.52
CA MET A 240 34.53 -9.07 -24.56
C MET A 240 34.87 -10.51 -24.14
N SER A 241 35.62 -10.71 -23.04
CA SER A 241 36.07 -12.02 -22.55
C SER A 241 35.28 -12.58 -21.35
N GLY A 242 34.30 -11.82 -20.82
CA GLY A 242 33.52 -12.21 -19.64
C GLY A 242 32.19 -12.87 -20.01
N HIS A 243 32.01 -14.13 -19.59
CA HIS A 243 30.80 -14.92 -19.83
C HIS A 243 29.52 -14.20 -19.37
N SER A 244 28.53 -14.12 -20.27
CA SER A 244 27.19 -13.58 -20.03
C SER A 244 26.37 -14.53 -19.16
N SER A 245 26.21 -14.23 -17.87
CA SER A 245 25.32 -14.96 -16.96
C SER A 245 24.47 -14.02 -16.09
N TYR A 246 23.88 -12.97 -16.69
CA TYR A 246 22.95 -12.07 -15.98
C TYR A 246 21.54 -11.98 -16.58
N PHE A 247 21.26 -12.66 -17.70
CA PHE A 247 19.95 -12.56 -18.37
C PHE A 247 18.88 -13.57 -17.89
N THR A 248 19.22 -14.50 -16.99
CA THR A 248 18.27 -15.54 -16.51
C THR A 248 17.48 -15.18 -15.26
N ALA A 249 17.62 -13.97 -14.71
CA ALA A 249 16.94 -13.57 -13.47
C ALA A 249 15.58 -12.86 -13.65
N MET A 250 15.04 -12.77 -14.87
CA MET A 250 13.72 -12.17 -15.14
C MET A 250 12.65 -13.18 -15.57
N ALA A 251 12.84 -14.47 -15.27
CA ALA A 251 11.89 -15.53 -15.59
C ALA A 251 10.77 -15.82 -14.54
N PRO A 252 10.79 -15.34 -13.27
CA PRO A 252 9.69 -15.66 -12.35
C PRO A 252 8.76 -14.47 -12.05
N LEU A 253 8.54 -13.53 -12.98
CA LEU A 253 7.47 -12.52 -12.82
C LEU A 253 6.12 -12.94 -13.42
N GLY A 254 6.10 -13.96 -14.30
CA GLY A 254 4.89 -14.45 -14.96
C GLY A 254 4.08 -15.46 -14.14
N ALA A 255 4.70 -16.15 -13.17
CA ALA A 255 4.08 -17.25 -12.41
C ALA A 255 3.40 -16.83 -11.08
N MET A 256 3.43 -15.54 -10.72
CA MET A 256 2.81 -15.00 -9.50
C MET A 256 1.50 -14.21 -9.76
N LEU A 257 0.86 -14.48 -10.90
CA LEU A 257 -0.40 -13.85 -11.34
C LEU A 257 -1.58 -14.82 -11.44
N SER A 258 -1.56 -15.96 -10.75
CA SER A 258 -2.78 -16.73 -10.51
C SER A 258 -3.49 -16.20 -9.25
N THR A 259 -4.29 -15.16 -9.41
CA THR A 259 -5.36 -14.87 -8.46
C THR A 259 -6.49 -15.85 -8.74
N ASP A 260 -6.82 -16.70 -7.78
CA ASP A 260 -8.08 -17.44 -7.80
C ASP A 260 -9.22 -16.44 -8.00
N ASP A 261 -9.98 -16.60 -9.09
CA ASP A 261 -11.08 -15.71 -9.40
C ASP A 261 -12.20 -15.89 -8.36
N LYS A 262 -12.28 -14.92 -7.46
CA LYS A 262 -13.39 -14.74 -6.52
C LYS A 262 -14.66 -14.50 -7.32
N THR A 263 -15.47 -15.54 -7.46
CA THR A 263 -16.68 -15.54 -8.30
C THR A 263 -17.95 -15.36 -7.47
N GLU A 264 -17.96 -15.77 -6.21
CA GLU A 264 -19.15 -15.76 -5.36
C GLU A 264 -19.43 -14.38 -4.75
N GLU A 265 -20.72 -14.07 -4.56
CA GLU A 265 -21.12 -12.83 -3.90
C GLU A 265 -20.72 -12.83 -2.40
N PRO A 266 -20.38 -11.65 -1.83
CA PRO A 266 -20.03 -11.57 -0.43
C PRO A 266 -21.22 -11.91 0.48
N SER A 267 -20.99 -12.75 1.48
CA SER A 267 -21.96 -13.06 2.52
C SER A 267 -22.29 -11.82 3.39
N SER A 268 -23.45 -11.86 4.06
CA SER A 268 -23.86 -10.78 4.98
C SER A 268 -22.91 -10.60 6.16
N LYS A 269 -22.27 -11.68 6.62
CA LYS A 269 -21.27 -11.65 7.69
C LYS A 269 -19.95 -11.04 7.20
N LYS A 270 -19.44 -11.42 6.02
CA LYS A 270 -18.25 -10.77 5.40
C LYS A 270 -18.44 -9.26 5.22
N ILE A 271 -19.63 -8.80 4.81
CA ILE A 271 -19.94 -7.36 4.72
C ILE A 271 -19.91 -6.69 6.11
N LYS A 272 -20.50 -7.32 7.13
CA LYS A 272 -20.50 -6.80 8.51
C LYS A 272 -19.08 -6.73 9.09
N ASP A 273 -18.25 -7.73 8.85
CA ASP A 273 -16.87 -7.78 9.36
C ASP A 273 -15.96 -6.78 8.63
N ALA A 274 -16.13 -6.62 7.32
CA ALA A 274 -15.49 -5.54 6.56
C ALA A 274 -15.88 -4.16 7.14
N ARG A 275 -17.17 -3.96 7.45
CA ARG A 275 -17.65 -2.72 8.06
C ARG A 275 -17.08 -2.49 9.47
N LYS A 276 -17.07 -3.50 10.34
CA LYS A 276 -16.47 -3.42 11.70
C LYS A 276 -15.00 -3.03 11.67
N SER A 277 -14.24 -3.58 10.73
CA SER A 277 -12.82 -3.28 10.55
C SER A 277 -12.54 -1.91 9.91
N GLY A 278 -13.57 -1.11 9.61
CA GLY A 278 -13.44 0.21 8.98
C GLY A 278 -13.29 0.19 7.47
N ASN A 279 -13.39 -0.99 6.83
CA ASN A 279 -13.32 -1.13 5.39
C ASN A 279 -14.71 -0.92 4.76
N VAL A 280 -14.94 0.28 4.23
CA VAL A 280 -16.19 0.70 3.58
C VAL A 280 -15.87 1.42 2.27
N ALA A 281 -16.79 1.38 1.31
CA ALA A 281 -16.63 2.12 0.06
C ALA A 281 -16.55 3.63 0.35
N LYS A 282 -15.44 4.27 0.00
CA LYS A 282 -15.24 5.70 0.14
C LYS A 282 -14.57 6.27 -1.11
N SER A 283 -15.22 7.27 -1.69
CA SER A 283 -14.68 8.19 -2.67
C SER A 283 -14.10 9.41 -1.95
N LYS A 284 -12.84 9.71 -2.25
CA LYS A 284 -12.21 10.97 -1.80
C LYS A 284 -12.84 12.18 -2.51
N GLU A 285 -13.26 12.01 -3.77
CA GLU A 285 -13.83 13.09 -4.58
C GLU A 285 -15.16 13.61 -4.04
N VAL A 286 -15.96 12.75 -3.41
CA VAL A 286 -17.20 13.18 -2.74
C VAL A 286 -16.90 14.08 -1.54
N VAL A 287 -15.87 13.74 -0.75
CA VAL A 287 -15.49 14.57 0.41
C VAL A 287 -14.93 15.91 -0.07
N THR A 288 -14.03 15.90 -1.06
CA THR A 288 -13.44 17.15 -1.61
C THR A 288 -14.51 18.06 -2.20
N THR A 289 -15.46 17.51 -2.97
CA THR A 289 -16.58 18.26 -3.54
C THR A 289 -17.46 18.89 -2.46
N LEU A 290 -17.81 18.15 -1.40
CA LEU A 290 -18.61 18.69 -0.30
C LEU A 290 -17.84 19.72 0.52
N THR A 291 -16.54 19.54 0.76
CA THR A 291 -15.73 20.58 1.41
C THR A 291 -15.64 21.84 0.57
N LEU A 292 -15.54 21.71 -0.76
CA LEU A 292 -15.54 22.86 -1.67
C LEU A 292 -16.90 23.56 -1.72
N LEU A 293 -18.00 22.81 -1.63
CA LEU A 293 -19.34 23.37 -1.44
C LEU A 293 -19.43 24.18 -0.13
N GLY A 294 -18.83 23.67 0.95
CA GLY A 294 -18.69 24.42 2.20
C GLY A 294 -17.91 25.73 2.03
N VAL A 295 -16.80 25.71 1.28
CA VAL A 295 -16.04 26.93 0.94
C VAL A 295 -16.88 27.91 0.14
N LEU A 296 -17.62 27.44 -0.87
CA LEU A 296 -18.52 28.29 -1.65
C LEU A 296 -19.59 28.92 -0.75
N MET A 297 -20.19 28.15 0.16
CA MET A 297 -21.17 28.64 1.13
C MET A 297 -20.59 29.73 2.04
N ILE A 298 -19.34 29.56 2.51
CA ILE A 298 -18.62 30.58 3.29
C ILE A 298 -18.45 31.87 2.49
N ILE A 299 -18.07 31.76 1.22
CA ILE A 299 -17.85 32.95 0.38
C ILE A 299 -19.18 33.68 0.11
N TYR A 300 -20.30 32.97 0.00
CA TYR A 300 -21.62 33.59 -0.15
C TYR A 300 -22.17 34.22 1.14
N SER A 301 -21.94 33.61 2.30
CA SER A 301 -22.55 34.05 3.57
C SER A 301 -21.63 34.92 4.44
N MET A 302 -20.31 34.79 4.30
CA MET A 302 -19.32 35.40 5.20
C MET A 302 -18.36 36.38 4.53
N SER A 303 -18.40 36.58 3.20
CA SER A 303 -17.48 37.50 2.51
C SER A 303 -17.48 38.89 3.13
N ASP A 304 -18.66 39.42 3.41
CA ASP A 304 -18.84 40.80 3.86
C ASP A 304 -18.40 40.95 5.31
N PHE A 305 -18.68 39.94 6.13
CA PHE A 305 -18.17 39.85 7.51
C PHE A 305 -16.64 39.86 7.54
N VAL A 306 -15.99 39.07 6.68
CA VAL A 306 -14.53 39.00 6.61
C VAL A 306 -13.95 40.35 6.15
N ILE A 307 -14.52 40.95 5.11
CA ILE A 307 -14.09 42.28 4.62
C ILE A 307 -14.22 43.32 5.73
N LEU A 308 -15.34 43.36 6.44
CA LEU A 308 -15.58 44.31 7.52
C LEU A 308 -14.57 44.11 8.66
N GLN A 309 -14.34 42.88 9.11
CA GLN A 309 -13.37 42.58 10.16
C GLN A 309 -11.94 42.95 9.75
N LEU A 310 -11.54 42.66 8.50
CA LEU A 310 -10.22 43.07 7.99
C LEU A 310 -10.08 44.59 7.92
N LYS A 311 -11.11 45.29 7.45
CA LYS A 311 -11.14 46.76 7.41
C LYS A 311 -11.01 47.34 8.81
N GLU A 312 -11.82 46.88 9.77
CA GLU A 312 -11.77 47.33 11.16
C GLU A 312 -10.40 47.06 11.79
N SER A 313 -9.83 45.88 11.53
CA SER A 313 -8.48 45.52 11.97
C SER A 313 -7.43 46.48 11.41
N ILE A 314 -7.41 46.71 10.09
CA ILE A 314 -6.45 47.62 9.46
C ILE A 314 -6.58 49.03 10.04
N VAL A 315 -7.79 49.58 10.09
CA VAL A 315 -8.05 50.91 10.64
C VAL A 315 -7.62 50.99 12.09
N ARG A 316 -7.94 49.96 12.90
CA ARG A 316 -7.57 49.91 14.31
C ARG A 316 -6.05 49.86 14.47
N TYR A 317 -5.33 49.06 13.68
CA TYR A 317 -3.87 48.95 13.79
C TYR A 317 -3.13 50.18 13.28
N LEU A 318 -3.63 50.83 12.22
CA LEU A 318 -3.06 52.08 11.72
C LEU A 318 -3.31 53.27 12.67
N ASN A 319 -4.40 53.23 13.44
CA ASN A 319 -4.72 54.26 14.45
C ASN A 319 -4.00 54.04 15.80
N ILE A 320 -3.29 52.92 16.00
CA ILE A 320 -2.40 52.77 17.16
C ILE A 320 -1.21 53.69 16.91
N GLY A 321 -1.32 54.94 17.36
CA GLY A 321 -0.22 55.90 17.28
C GLY A 321 1.03 55.32 17.93
N PHE A 322 2.18 55.39 17.24
CA PHE A 322 3.50 55.02 17.78
C PHE A 322 4.00 56.01 18.85
N THR A 323 3.10 56.57 19.66
CA THR A 323 3.37 57.70 20.55
C THR A 323 3.66 57.29 21.99
N ASN A 324 3.53 56.00 22.33
CA ASN A 324 3.68 55.50 23.70
C ASN A 324 4.96 54.66 23.84
N GLU A 325 5.67 54.84 24.96
CA GLU A 325 6.88 54.09 25.32
C GLU A 325 6.66 52.57 25.20
N PHE A 326 7.56 51.88 24.50
CA PHE A 326 7.48 50.44 24.28
C PHE A 326 7.61 49.67 25.60
N SER A 327 6.54 49.01 26.02
CA SER A 327 6.51 48.11 27.19
C SER A 327 6.13 46.68 26.79
N MET A 328 6.75 45.68 27.41
CA MET A 328 6.41 44.25 27.25
C MET A 328 4.91 43.96 27.43
N LYS A 329 4.24 44.69 28.32
CA LYS A 329 2.80 44.55 28.56
C LYS A 329 1.95 45.01 27.36
N ILE A 330 2.38 46.06 26.67
CA ILE A 330 1.70 46.60 25.48
C ILE A 330 1.87 45.65 24.31
N VAL A 331 3.07 45.10 24.13
CA VAL A 331 3.36 44.07 23.11
C VAL A 331 2.50 42.83 23.34
N GLY A 332 2.37 42.36 24.58
CA GLY A 332 1.51 41.23 24.93
C GLY A 332 0.03 41.48 24.62
N ASN A 333 -0.49 42.67 24.94
CA ASN A 333 -1.87 43.06 24.62
C ASN A 333 -2.11 43.15 23.11
N LEU A 334 -1.14 43.68 22.35
CA LEU A 334 -1.22 43.80 20.90
C LEU A 334 -1.24 42.40 20.25
N LEU A 335 -0.42 41.47 20.76
CA LEU A 335 -0.42 40.07 20.33
C LEU A 335 -1.75 39.36 20.65
N MET A 336 -2.31 39.52 21.85
CA MET A 336 -3.63 38.96 22.17
C MET A 336 -4.73 39.54 21.29
N MET A 337 -4.69 40.85 21.02
CA MET A 337 -5.66 41.51 20.13
C MET A 337 -5.56 41.00 18.69
N LEU A 338 -4.35 40.78 18.17
CA LEU A 338 -4.13 40.14 16.88
C LEU A 338 -4.72 38.72 16.86
N LEU A 339 -4.35 37.88 17.82
CA LEU A 339 -4.84 36.51 17.91
C LEU A 339 -6.37 36.45 18.01
N ALA A 340 -6.99 37.31 18.82
CA ALA A 340 -8.43 37.38 18.94
C ALA A 340 -9.12 37.81 17.63
N GLY A 341 -8.54 38.77 16.90
CA GLY A 341 -9.02 39.19 15.58
C GLY A 341 -8.96 38.05 14.55
N PHE A 342 -7.83 37.34 14.49
CA PHE A 342 -7.69 36.16 13.63
C PHE A 342 -8.67 35.03 13.99
N MET A 343 -8.82 34.73 15.28
CA MET A 343 -9.71 33.65 15.74
C MET A 343 -11.18 33.94 15.42
N LYS A 344 -11.62 35.20 15.50
CA LYS A 344 -12.99 35.60 15.11
C LYS A 344 -13.31 35.29 13.65
N ILE A 345 -12.32 35.32 12.76
CA ILE A 345 -12.47 34.98 11.34
C ILE A 345 -12.33 33.47 11.13
N ILE A 346 -11.29 32.86 11.72
CA ILE A 346 -10.91 31.46 11.45
C ILE A 346 -11.91 30.46 12.03
N ILE A 347 -12.37 30.65 13.28
CA ILE A 347 -13.26 29.70 13.95
C ILE A 347 -14.53 29.41 13.13
N PRO A 348 -15.33 30.42 12.72
CA PRO A 348 -16.57 30.14 11.99
C PRO A 348 -16.33 29.52 10.61
N ILE A 349 -15.27 29.93 9.90
CA ILE A 349 -14.85 29.32 8.62
C ILE A 349 -14.47 27.85 8.83
N GLY A 350 -13.63 27.57 9.83
CA GLY A 350 -13.14 26.22 10.16
C GLY A 350 -14.27 25.29 10.56
N MET A 351 -15.24 25.77 11.35
CA MET A 351 -16.43 24.99 11.75
C MET A 351 -17.24 24.52 10.54
N ILE A 352 -17.49 25.40 9.56
CA ILE A 352 -18.23 25.02 8.34
C ILE A 352 -17.44 23.97 7.55
N ILE A 353 -16.12 24.14 7.38
CA ILE A 353 -15.28 23.15 6.68
C ILE A 353 -15.33 21.78 7.38
N ILE A 354 -15.22 21.76 8.71
CA ILE A 354 -15.30 20.52 9.51
C ILE A 354 -16.66 19.86 9.32
N VAL A 355 -17.75 20.61 9.38
CA VAL A 355 -19.12 20.09 9.20
C VAL A 355 -19.29 19.48 7.82
N PHE A 356 -18.91 20.17 6.74
CA PHE A 356 -19.05 19.64 5.38
C PHE A 356 -18.14 18.43 5.12
N SER A 357 -16.93 18.42 5.69
CA SER A 357 -16.02 17.26 5.64
C SER A 357 -16.61 16.04 6.37
N ALA A 358 -17.20 16.27 7.55
CA ALA A 358 -17.87 15.23 8.32
C ALA A 358 -19.10 14.69 7.57
N ILE A 359 -19.96 15.56 7.02
CA ILE A 359 -21.11 15.18 6.20
C ILE A 359 -20.65 14.30 5.02
N GLY A 360 -19.58 14.69 4.32
CA GLY A 360 -19.08 13.90 3.19
C GLY A 360 -18.57 12.52 3.56
N ASN A 361 -18.04 12.34 4.77
CA ASN A 361 -17.67 11.02 5.28
C ASN A 361 -18.89 10.20 5.70
N VAL A 362 -19.81 10.81 6.45
CA VAL A 362 -21.02 10.15 6.98
C VAL A 362 -21.97 9.75 5.84
N MET A 363 -22.13 10.58 4.82
CA MET A 363 -22.99 10.29 3.66
C MET A 363 -22.54 9.03 2.90
N GLN A 364 -21.24 8.71 2.91
CA GLN A 364 -20.68 7.57 2.18
C GLN A 364 -20.65 6.28 3.01
N SER A 365 -20.22 6.35 4.27
CA SER A 365 -20.07 5.16 5.12
C SER A 365 -21.22 4.92 6.09
N GLY A 366 -22.16 5.87 6.21
CA GLY A 366 -23.01 6.01 7.38
C GLY A 366 -22.19 6.37 8.63
N PHE A 367 -22.87 6.44 9.77
CA PHE A 367 -22.19 6.55 11.06
C PHE A 367 -21.43 5.24 11.34
N LEU A 368 -20.10 5.36 11.49
CA LEU A 368 -19.22 4.21 11.74
C LEU A 368 -18.06 4.62 12.64
N MET A 369 -18.12 4.18 13.89
CA MET A 369 -17.04 4.35 14.85
C MET A 369 -16.27 3.04 14.98
N THR A 370 -14.98 3.04 14.65
CA THR A 370 -14.12 1.87 14.78
C THR A 370 -12.72 2.27 15.22
N THR A 371 -12.16 1.53 16.17
CA THR A 371 -10.79 1.68 16.66
C THR A 371 -9.83 0.66 16.02
N ASP A 372 -10.34 -0.28 15.21
CA ASP A 372 -9.51 -1.28 14.55
C ASP A 372 -8.46 -0.71 13.59
N PRO A 373 -8.72 0.37 12.82
CA PRO A 373 -7.70 1.03 12.01
C PRO A 373 -6.57 1.66 12.83
N LEU A 374 -6.79 1.97 14.12
CA LEU A 374 -5.77 2.54 15.00
C LEU A 374 -4.76 1.47 15.47
N LYS A 375 -5.11 0.19 15.43
CA LYS A 375 -4.22 -0.91 15.82
C LYS A 375 -3.04 -1.02 14.83
N PRO A 376 -1.78 -0.99 15.31
CA PRO A 376 -0.63 -1.18 14.44
C PRO A 376 -0.61 -2.62 13.90
N LYS A 377 -0.68 -2.78 12.58
CA LYS A 377 -0.56 -4.09 11.90
C LYS A 377 0.79 -4.16 11.20
N LEU A 378 1.72 -4.96 11.73
CA LEU A 378 3.06 -5.17 11.15
C LEU A 378 3.00 -5.74 9.71
N SER A 379 1.93 -6.47 9.36
CA SER A 379 1.70 -6.99 8.01
C SER A 379 1.50 -5.90 6.95
N LYS A 380 1.13 -4.68 7.34
CA LYS A 380 1.06 -3.51 6.44
C LYS A 380 2.42 -2.83 6.22
N LEU A 381 3.46 -3.19 6.96
CA LEU A 381 4.82 -2.65 6.82
C LEU A 381 5.67 -3.41 5.80
N ASN A 382 5.12 -4.42 5.12
CA ASN A 382 5.86 -5.19 4.12
C ASN A 382 6.06 -4.36 2.83
N PRO A 383 7.30 -3.94 2.50
CA PRO A 383 7.58 -3.07 1.35
C PRO A 383 7.28 -3.73 0.00
N ILE A 384 7.38 -5.06 -0.09
CA ILE A 384 7.10 -5.82 -1.32
C ILE A 384 5.62 -5.73 -1.68
N ASN A 385 4.74 -5.85 -0.69
CA ASN A 385 3.30 -5.69 -0.89
C ASN A 385 2.93 -4.24 -1.23
N GLY A 386 3.64 -3.25 -0.67
CA GLY A 386 3.51 -1.84 -1.04
C GLY A 386 3.83 -1.59 -2.51
N PHE A 387 4.98 -2.08 -2.98
CA PHE A 387 5.41 -1.94 -4.38
C PHE A 387 4.46 -2.66 -5.35
N LYS A 388 4.06 -3.90 -5.03
CA LYS A 388 3.05 -4.63 -5.82
C LYS A 388 1.72 -3.87 -5.92
N ASN A 389 1.29 -3.22 -4.85
CA ASN A 389 0.07 -2.41 -4.86
C ASN A 389 0.24 -1.14 -5.71
N MET A 390 1.42 -0.50 -5.70
CA MET A 390 1.70 0.67 -6.54
C MET A 390 1.64 0.35 -8.04
N PHE A 391 2.09 -0.83 -8.47
CA PHE A 391 2.04 -1.30 -9.87
C PHE A 391 0.83 -2.19 -10.19
N SER A 392 -0.21 -2.18 -9.36
CA SER A 392 -1.43 -2.96 -9.61
C SER A 392 -2.30 -2.32 -10.71
N MET A 393 -3.13 -3.13 -11.39
CA MET A 393 -4.13 -2.63 -12.34
C MET A 393 -5.09 -1.61 -11.71
N LYS A 394 -5.35 -1.74 -10.40
CA LYS A 394 -6.14 -0.77 -9.63
C LYS A 394 -5.45 0.59 -9.55
N SER A 395 -4.14 0.62 -9.34
CA SER A 395 -3.35 1.86 -9.29
C SER A 395 -3.22 2.52 -10.65
N LEU A 396 -3.05 1.74 -11.73
CA LEU A 396 -3.07 2.26 -13.10
C LEU A 396 -4.42 2.91 -13.44
N GLY A 397 -5.54 2.25 -13.09
CA GLY A 397 -6.87 2.82 -13.26
C GLY A 397 -7.08 4.12 -12.48
N ASN A 398 -6.60 4.19 -11.24
CA ASN A 398 -6.63 5.42 -10.44
C ASN A 398 -5.78 6.54 -11.07
N LEU A 399 -4.62 6.23 -11.64
CA LEU A 399 -3.76 7.19 -12.32
C LEU A 399 -4.45 7.79 -13.54
N ILE A 400 -5.04 6.95 -14.41
CA ILE A 400 -5.79 7.40 -15.58
C ILE A 400 -6.94 8.32 -15.14
N LYS A 401 -7.67 7.92 -14.10
CA LYS A 401 -8.74 8.74 -13.51
C LYS A 401 -8.25 10.11 -13.03
N SER A 402 -7.11 10.15 -12.33
CA SER A 402 -6.50 11.41 -11.87
C SER A 402 -6.07 12.30 -13.04
N ILE A 403 -5.52 11.73 -14.12
CA ILE A 403 -5.17 12.49 -15.32
C ILE A 403 -6.43 13.09 -15.96
N ILE A 404 -7.51 12.32 -16.10
CA ILE A 404 -8.78 12.81 -16.65
C ILE A 404 -9.34 13.93 -15.79
N LEU A 405 -9.33 13.78 -14.46
CA LEU A 405 -9.75 14.80 -13.51
C LEU A 405 -8.97 16.10 -13.71
N VAL A 406 -7.63 16.03 -13.74
CA VAL A 406 -6.76 17.19 -13.94
C VAL A 406 -7.03 17.85 -15.29
N ALA A 407 -7.20 17.07 -16.37
CA ALA A 407 -7.51 17.60 -17.68
C ALA A 407 -8.86 18.34 -17.72
N ILE A 408 -9.90 17.81 -17.06
CA ILE A 408 -11.20 18.47 -16.94
C ILE A 408 -11.07 19.78 -16.16
N LEU A 409 -10.40 19.75 -15.00
CA LEU A 409 -10.21 20.95 -14.17
C LEU A 409 -9.37 22.01 -14.89
N PHE A 410 -8.33 21.60 -15.62
CA PHE A 410 -7.54 22.48 -16.46
C PHE A 410 -8.40 23.15 -17.54
N LYS A 411 -9.25 22.38 -18.24
CA LYS A 411 -10.17 22.93 -19.25
C LYS A 411 -11.16 23.93 -18.65
N VAL A 412 -11.71 23.64 -17.46
CA VAL A 412 -12.61 24.55 -16.75
C VAL A 412 -11.89 25.83 -16.35
N GLY A 413 -10.71 25.72 -15.73
CA GLY A 413 -9.89 26.87 -15.33
C GLY A 413 -9.45 27.71 -16.52
N TYR A 414 -8.95 27.10 -17.59
CA TYR A 414 -8.56 27.78 -18.82
C TYR A 414 -9.74 28.50 -19.47
N SER A 415 -10.91 27.85 -19.58
CA SER A 415 -12.13 28.44 -20.13
C SER A 415 -12.60 29.64 -19.30
N PHE A 416 -12.56 29.53 -17.97
CA PHE A 416 -12.89 30.63 -17.07
C PHE A 416 -11.93 31.80 -17.23
N MET A 417 -10.62 31.53 -17.22
CA MET A 417 -9.59 32.56 -17.37
C MET A 417 -9.66 33.25 -18.72
N SER A 418 -9.87 32.50 -19.80
CA SER A 418 -10.00 33.06 -21.15
C SER A 418 -11.23 33.97 -21.28
N LYS A 419 -12.38 33.58 -20.72
CA LYS A 419 -13.59 34.40 -20.71
C LYS A 419 -13.45 35.69 -19.89
N ASN A 420 -12.76 35.60 -18.74
CA ASN A 420 -12.63 36.72 -17.79
C ASN A 420 -11.33 37.53 -17.97
N PHE A 421 -10.48 37.17 -18.93
CA PHE A 421 -9.15 37.77 -19.11
C PHE A 421 -9.16 39.30 -19.17
N MET A 422 -10.05 39.86 -19.99
CA MET A 422 -10.18 41.31 -20.15
C MET A 422 -10.74 41.99 -18.89
N GLY A 423 -11.64 41.33 -18.16
CA GLY A 423 -12.18 41.85 -16.89
C GLY A 423 -11.12 41.88 -15.78
N ILE A 424 -10.28 40.85 -15.72
CA ILE A 424 -9.15 40.77 -14.79
C ILE A 424 -8.12 41.87 -15.09
N LEU A 425 -7.76 42.09 -16.36
CA LEU A 425 -6.82 43.16 -16.74
C LEU A 425 -7.32 44.55 -16.32
N LYS A 426 -8.61 44.83 -16.52
CA LYS A 426 -9.25 46.11 -16.14
C LYS A 426 -9.43 46.29 -14.63
N THR A 427 -9.14 45.26 -13.83
CA THR A 427 -9.26 45.33 -12.37
C THR A 427 -8.26 46.32 -11.75
N GLY A 428 -7.14 46.61 -12.44
CA GLY A 428 -6.16 47.62 -12.04
C GLY A 428 -6.69 49.06 -12.07
N ASP A 429 -7.75 49.32 -12.84
CA ASP A 429 -8.35 50.66 -12.99
C ASP A 429 -9.56 50.87 -12.07
N ILE A 430 -9.89 49.89 -11.23
CA ILE A 430 -11.08 49.91 -10.37
C ILE A 430 -10.81 50.71 -9.08
N TYR A 431 -11.76 51.58 -8.72
CA TYR A 431 -11.74 52.30 -7.45
C TYR A 431 -11.71 51.33 -6.25
N LEU A 432 -10.77 51.55 -5.31
CA LEU A 432 -10.38 50.62 -4.25
C LEU A 432 -11.55 50.00 -3.44
N PRO A 433 -12.62 50.74 -3.06
CA PRO A 433 -13.79 50.17 -2.38
C PRO A 433 -14.54 49.09 -3.17
N TYR A 434 -14.55 49.13 -4.51
CA TYR A 434 -15.22 48.14 -5.35
C TYR A 434 -14.32 46.96 -5.73
N LEU A 435 -13.00 47.11 -5.58
CA LEU A 435 -12.00 46.11 -5.94
C LEU A 435 -12.29 44.75 -5.26
N MET A 436 -12.51 44.76 -3.94
CA MET A 436 -12.75 43.53 -3.17
C MET A 436 -14.04 42.81 -3.60
N SER A 437 -15.11 43.56 -3.86
CA SER A 437 -16.36 42.97 -4.35
C SER A 437 -16.19 42.31 -5.72
N THR A 438 -15.41 42.93 -6.61
CA THR A 438 -15.12 42.41 -7.96
C THR A 438 -14.31 41.12 -7.88
N ILE A 439 -13.27 41.09 -7.04
CA ILE A 439 -12.43 39.91 -6.81
C ILE A 439 -13.29 38.76 -6.26
N ILE A 440 -14.15 39.03 -5.29
CA ILE A 440 -15.00 37.98 -4.68
C ILE A 440 -16.00 37.43 -5.69
N THR A 441 -16.58 38.25 -6.55
CA THR A 441 -17.46 37.77 -7.63
C THR A 441 -16.72 36.83 -8.59
N LEU A 442 -15.52 37.20 -9.04
CA LEU A 442 -14.69 36.34 -9.88
C LEU A 442 -14.35 35.01 -9.18
N VAL A 443 -13.99 35.06 -7.89
CA VAL A 443 -13.69 33.86 -7.09
C VAL A 443 -14.94 32.98 -6.94
N LYS A 444 -16.12 33.56 -6.70
CA LYS A 444 -17.41 32.84 -6.62
C LYS A 444 -17.70 32.09 -7.92
N GLU A 445 -17.60 32.76 -9.06
CA GLU A 445 -17.88 32.16 -10.37
C GLU A 445 -16.86 31.05 -10.73
N LEU A 446 -15.59 31.25 -10.39
CA LEU A 446 -14.54 30.25 -10.60
C LEU A 446 -14.81 28.99 -9.75
N ILE A 447 -15.01 29.16 -8.43
CA ILE A 447 -15.26 28.04 -7.53
C ILE A 447 -16.55 27.32 -7.92
N GLN A 448 -17.61 28.04 -8.31
CA GLN A 448 -18.85 27.44 -8.78
C GLN A 448 -18.65 26.60 -10.06
N SER A 449 -17.85 27.10 -11.01
CA SER A 449 -17.52 26.36 -12.24
C SER A 449 -16.73 25.07 -11.95
N ILE A 450 -15.75 25.15 -11.04
CA ILE A 450 -14.97 24.00 -10.58
C ILE A 450 -15.85 23.00 -9.82
N LEU A 451 -16.70 23.50 -8.93
CA LEU A 451 -17.60 22.68 -8.11
C LEU A 451 -18.57 21.88 -8.98
N LEU A 452 -19.11 22.47 -10.03
CA LEU A 452 -20.02 21.78 -10.95
C LEU A 452 -19.31 20.63 -11.68
N ALA A 453 -18.07 20.85 -12.13
CA ALA A 453 -17.26 19.79 -12.73
C ALA A 453 -16.93 18.67 -11.72
N LEU A 454 -16.51 19.05 -10.50
CA LEU A 454 -16.21 18.09 -9.43
C LEU A 454 -17.44 17.31 -8.98
N PHE A 455 -18.62 17.93 -8.98
CA PHE A 455 -19.87 17.25 -8.64
C PHE A 455 -20.13 16.09 -9.60
N VAL A 456 -20.03 16.30 -10.90
CA VAL A 456 -20.20 15.22 -11.90
C VAL A 456 -19.16 14.11 -11.70
N ILE A 457 -17.90 14.49 -11.50
CA ILE A 457 -16.80 13.53 -11.33
C ILE A 457 -16.96 12.73 -10.03
N SER A 458 -17.34 13.38 -8.93
CA SER A 458 -17.48 12.73 -7.63
C SER A 458 -18.61 11.69 -7.62
N VAL A 459 -19.71 11.94 -8.33
CA VAL A 459 -20.79 10.96 -8.52
C VAL A 459 -20.29 9.73 -9.29
N LEU A 460 -19.56 9.94 -10.39
CA LEU A 460 -18.97 8.85 -11.18
C LEU A 460 -17.93 8.05 -10.37
N ASP A 461 -17.06 8.75 -9.63
CA ASP A 461 -16.09 8.09 -8.77
C ASP A 461 -16.76 7.28 -7.67
N PHE A 462 -17.79 7.82 -7.03
CA PHE A 462 -18.51 7.10 -5.99
C PHE A 462 -19.16 5.81 -6.53
N ALA A 463 -19.78 5.87 -7.71
CA ALA A 463 -20.32 4.69 -8.38
C ALA A 463 -19.23 3.64 -8.66
N TYR A 464 -18.08 4.08 -9.18
CA TYR A 464 -16.94 3.21 -9.44
C TYR A 464 -16.35 2.59 -8.16
N GLN A 465 -16.15 3.38 -7.10
CA GLN A 465 -15.64 2.89 -5.81
C GLN A 465 -16.62 1.90 -5.18
N LYS A 466 -17.93 2.13 -5.30
CA LYS A 466 -18.96 1.21 -4.81
C LYS A 466 -18.93 -0.12 -5.56
N TYR A 467 -18.78 -0.08 -6.89
CA TYR A 467 -18.61 -1.27 -7.73
C TYR A 467 -17.34 -2.04 -7.35
N MET A 468 -16.19 -1.36 -7.28
CA MET A 468 -14.92 -1.99 -6.93
C MET A 468 -14.91 -2.55 -5.51
N TYR A 469 -15.53 -1.86 -4.54
CA TYR A 469 -15.69 -2.37 -3.18
C TYR A 469 -16.51 -3.69 -3.15
N LYS A 470 -17.61 -3.77 -3.91
CA LYS A 470 -18.38 -5.02 -4.04
C LYS A 470 -17.52 -6.13 -4.67
N LYS A 471 -16.71 -5.80 -5.68
CA LYS A 471 -15.78 -6.74 -6.34
C LYS A 471 -14.70 -7.24 -5.37
N ASP A 472 -14.10 -6.34 -4.58
CA ASP A 472 -13.06 -6.67 -3.60
C ASP A 472 -13.57 -7.59 -2.48
N LEU A 473 -14.87 -7.51 -2.15
CA LEU A 473 -15.51 -8.35 -1.14
C LEU A 473 -15.91 -9.74 -1.63
N LYS A 474 -15.89 -10.02 -2.94
CA LYS A 474 -16.26 -11.33 -3.49
C LYS A 474 -15.51 -12.48 -2.79
N MET A 475 -16.14 -13.65 -2.79
CA MET A 475 -15.64 -14.84 -2.09
C MET A 475 -15.25 -15.92 -3.08
N THR A 476 -14.35 -16.80 -2.66
CA THR A 476 -14.14 -18.08 -3.35
C THR A 476 -15.15 -19.10 -2.81
N LYS A 477 -15.44 -20.16 -3.57
CA LYS A 477 -16.31 -21.25 -3.11
C LYS A 477 -15.83 -21.88 -1.80
N GLN A 478 -14.51 -21.92 -1.59
CA GLN A 478 -13.91 -22.42 -0.35
C GLN A 478 -14.17 -21.49 0.83
N GLU A 479 -13.97 -20.17 0.66
CA GLU A 479 -14.26 -19.17 1.70
C GLU A 479 -15.73 -19.24 2.16
N VAL A 480 -16.67 -19.40 1.22
CA VAL A 480 -18.10 -19.55 1.53
C VAL A 480 -18.35 -20.80 2.36
N LYS A 481 -17.79 -21.94 1.95
CA LYS A 481 -17.94 -23.22 2.68
C LYS A 481 -17.35 -23.15 4.09
N GLU A 482 -16.22 -22.48 4.27
CA GLU A 482 -15.62 -22.26 5.59
C GLU A 482 -16.46 -21.35 6.47
N GLU A 483 -17.02 -20.28 5.91
CA GLU A 483 -17.88 -19.36 6.65
C GLU A 483 -19.17 -20.05 7.13
N TYR A 484 -19.78 -20.91 6.29
CA TYR A 484 -20.88 -21.78 6.70
C TYR A 484 -20.50 -22.71 7.85
N LYS A 485 -19.32 -23.36 7.78
CA LYS A 485 -18.82 -24.21 8.87
C LYS A 485 -18.62 -23.44 10.18
N GLN A 486 -18.16 -22.19 10.11
CA GLN A 486 -17.99 -21.34 11.31
C GLN A 486 -19.31 -20.88 11.91
N MET A 487 -20.34 -20.64 11.09
CA MET A 487 -21.65 -20.16 11.55
C MET A 487 -22.51 -21.27 12.14
N GLU A 488 -22.57 -22.44 11.48
CA GLU A 488 -23.42 -23.56 11.94
C GLU A 488 -22.67 -24.58 12.80
N GLY A 489 -21.34 -24.47 12.88
CA GLY A 489 -20.47 -25.47 13.47
C GLY A 489 -20.20 -26.64 12.51
N ASN A 490 -19.11 -27.38 12.73
CA ASN A 490 -18.83 -28.56 11.91
C ASN A 490 -19.95 -29.61 12.16
N PRO A 491 -20.69 -30.05 11.11
CA PRO A 491 -21.72 -31.08 11.24
C PRO A 491 -21.25 -32.35 11.97
N GLU A 492 -19.99 -32.73 11.76
CA GLU A 492 -19.37 -33.88 12.44
C GLU A 492 -19.24 -33.66 13.95
N ILE A 493 -18.92 -32.44 14.38
CA ILE A 493 -18.79 -32.08 15.79
C ILE A 493 -20.18 -32.09 16.45
N LYS A 494 -21.20 -31.53 15.79
CA LYS A 494 -22.59 -31.55 16.27
C LYS A 494 -23.12 -32.98 16.40
N GLY A 495 -22.78 -33.85 15.45
CA GLY A 495 -23.07 -35.29 15.50
C GLY A 495 -22.41 -35.98 16.71
N LYS A 496 -21.10 -35.76 16.91
CA LYS A 496 -20.34 -36.33 18.05
C LYS A 496 -20.87 -35.87 19.41
N ILE A 497 -21.26 -34.60 19.55
CA ILE A 497 -21.87 -34.08 20.79
C ILE A 497 -23.17 -34.83 21.09
N LYS A 498 -24.06 -34.99 20.09
CA LYS A 498 -25.34 -35.70 20.27
C LYS A 498 -25.14 -37.17 20.61
N GLN A 499 -24.14 -37.82 20.02
CA GLN A 499 -23.78 -39.20 20.33
C GLN A 499 -23.29 -39.33 21.79
N LYS A 500 -22.36 -38.46 22.22
CA LYS A 500 -21.83 -38.47 23.59
C LYS A 500 -22.90 -38.17 24.64
N GLN A 501 -23.84 -37.27 24.34
CA GLN A 501 -24.99 -36.98 25.21
C GLN A 501 -25.87 -38.23 25.43
N ARG A 502 -26.16 -39.00 24.37
CA ARG A 502 -26.92 -40.25 24.47
C ARG A 502 -26.18 -41.31 25.29
N GLU A 503 -24.86 -41.43 25.10
CA GLU A 503 -24.02 -42.36 25.87
C GLU A 503 -24.03 -42.03 27.37
N MET A 504 -23.88 -40.74 27.73
CA MET A 504 -23.94 -40.30 29.13
C MET A 504 -25.31 -40.54 29.78
N ALA A 505 -26.40 -40.28 29.06
CA ALA A 505 -27.75 -40.55 29.56
C ALA A 505 -27.96 -42.05 29.82
N SER A 506 -27.50 -42.91 28.90
CA SER A 506 -27.57 -44.36 29.09
C SER A 506 -26.72 -44.86 30.26
N ARG A 507 -25.55 -44.25 30.53
CA ARG A 507 -24.71 -44.60 31.69
C ARG A 507 -25.40 -44.25 33.01
N ARG A 508 -25.94 -43.03 33.14
CA ARG A 508 -26.66 -42.59 34.35
C ARG A 508 -27.86 -43.49 34.66
N MET A 509 -28.61 -43.88 33.63
CA MET A 509 -29.72 -44.83 33.79
C MET A 509 -29.23 -46.18 34.35
N MET A 510 -28.10 -46.69 33.87
CA MET A 510 -27.54 -47.96 34.37
C MET A 510 -26.99 -47.84 35.79
N GLU A 511 -26.40 -46.69 36.15
CA GLU A 511 -25.95 -46.38 37.52
C GLU A 511 -27.10 -46.30 38.53
N ALA A 512 -28.33 -46.02 38.08
CA ALA A 512 -29.51 -45.99 38.94
C ALA A 512 -30.11 -47.38 39.22
N VAL A 513 -29.81 -48.39 38.39
CA VAL A 513 -30.36 -49.76 38.51
C VAL A 513 -30.07 -50.40 39.88
N PRO A 514 -28.86 -50.30 40.47
CA PRO A 514 -28.57 -50.83 41.81
C PRO A 514 -29.51 -50.34 42.93
N SER A 515 -30.13 -49.17 42.75
CA SER A 515 -31.04 -48.59 43.74
C SER A 515 -32.47 -49.13 43.65
N ALA A 516 -32.77 -50.00 42.68
CA ALA A 516 -34.10 -50.53 42.47
C ALA A 516 -34.50 -51.55 43.54
N SER A 517 -35.76 -51.50 43.94
CA SER A 517 -36.37 -52.44 44.89
C SER A 517 -36.76 -53.76 44.21
N VAL A 518 -37.15 -53.69 42.93
CA VAL A 518 -37.55 -54.84 42.10
C VAL A 518 -37.35 -54.53 40.62
N ILE A 519 -37.10 -55.57 39.81
CA ILE A 519 -37.13 -55.48 38.35
C ILE A 519 -38.28 -56.29 37.79
N VAL A 520 -39.17 -55.63 37.06
CA VAL A 520 -40.29 -56.25 36.33
C VAL A 520 -39.84 -56.56 34.91
N THR A 521 -40.01 -57.80 34.47
CA THR A 521 -39.51 -58.25 33.16
C THR A 521 -40.58 -58.85 32.27
N ASN A 522 -40.44 -58.61 30.97
CA ASN A 522 -40.95 -59.47 29.92
C ASN A 522 -39.73 -60.25 29.38
N PRO A 523 -39.59 -61.56 29.66
CA PRO A 523 -38.31 -62.29 29.70
C PRO A 523 -37.39 -62.07 28.51
N THR A 524 -37.94 -61.95 27.31
CA THR A 524 -37.18 -61.86 26.07
C THR A 524 -36.92 -60.42 25.61
N HIS A 525 -37.68 -59.42 26.07
CA HIS A 525 -37.67 -58.09 25.43
C HIS A 525 -37.60 -56.89 26.36
N ILE A 526 -38.06 -56.95 27.62
CA ILE A 526 -38.22 -55.72 28.43
C ILE A 526 -37.77 -55.97 29.87
N SER A 527 -37.09 -54.98 30.45
CA SER A 527 -36.79 -54.90 31.89
C SER A 527 -37.05 -53.50 32.40
N ILE A 528 -37.76 -53.39 33.53
CA ILE A 528 -38.12 -52.13 34.18
C ILE A 528 -37.73 -52.21 35.64
N ALA A 529 -36.84 -51.34 36.07
CA ALA A 529 -36.35 -51.24 37.42
C ALA A 529 -37.20 -50.22 38.19
N ILE A 530 -37.82 -50.66 39.29
CA ILE A 530 -38.72 -49.86 40.11
C ILE A 530 -38.11 -49.70 41.49
N LYS A 531 -38.05 -48.47 41.98
CA LYS A 531 -37.59 -48.12 43.32
C LYS A 531 -38.78 -47.73 44.19
N TYR A 532 -38.80 -48.26 45.41
CA TYR A 532 -39.77 -47.89 46.43
C TYR A 532 -39.21 -48.16 47.84
N GLU A 533 -39.12 -47.12 48.65
CA GLU A 533 -38.73 -47.14 50.06
C GLU A 533 -39.95 -46.83 50.96
N LYS A 534 -40.41 -47.83 51.71
CA LYS A 534 -41.58 -47.72 52.59
C LYS A 534 -41.38 -46.65 53.66
N GLY A 535 -42.26 -45.66 53.70
CA GLY A 535 -42.23 -44.54 54.67
C GLY A 535 -41.48 -43.31 54.19
N LYS A 536 -40.90 -43.35 52.98
CA LYS A 536 -40.17 -42.24 52.37
C LYS A 536 -40.76 -41.83 51.02
N ASP A 537 -41.14 -42.79 50.19
CA ASP A 537 -41.71 -42.53 48.87
C ASP A 537 -43.24 -42.58 48.95
N GLN A 538 -43.93 -41.62 48.31
CA GLN A 538 -45.41 -41.61 48.22
C GLN A 538 -45.90 -42.61 47.16
N ALA A 539 -45.11 -42.83 46.11
CA ALA A 539 -45.38 -43.76 45.03
C ALA A 539 -44.06 -44.42 44.56
N PRO A 540 -44.11 -45.64 43.99
CA PRO A 540 -42.94 -46.24 43.35
C PRO A 540 -42.48 -45.40 42.14
N ILE A 541 -41.17 -45.35 41.90
CA ILE A 541 -40.56 -44.58 40.80
C ILE A 541 -39.82 -45.52 39.85
N VAL A 542 -39.93 -45.29 38.54
CA VAL A 542 -39.16 -46.04 37.54
C VAL A 542 -37.76 -45.46 37.43
N VAL A 543 -36.73 -46.20 37.87
CA VAL A 543 -35.34 -45.73 37.87
C VAL A 543 -34.56 -46.14 36.63
N ALA A 544 -35.02 -47.18 35.92
CA ALA A 544 -34.48 -47.55 34.61
C ALA A 544 -35.52 -48.36 33.83
N LYS A 545 -35.57 -48.19 32.50
CA LYS A 545 -36.32 -49.07 31.60
C LYS A 545 -35.51 -49.34 30.34
N GLY A 546 -35.62 -50.54 29.80
CA GLY A 546 -34.86 -50.92 28.61
C GLY A 546 -35.54 -52.02 27.81
N ALA A 547 -35.22 -52.06 26.52
CA ALA A 547 -35.58 -53.15 25.60
C ALA A 547 -34.34 -53.92 25.12
N ASP A 548 -34.53 -55.19 24.77
CA ASP A 548 -33.53 -56.10 24.19
C ASP A 548 -32.17 -56.08 24.92
N ILE A 549 -31.13 -55.51 24.30
CA ILE A 549 -29.76 -55.48 24.86
C ILE A 549 -29.72 -54.68 26.16
N VAL A 550 -30.44 -53.55 26.23
CA VAL A 550 -30.54 -52.72 27.44
C VAL A 550 -31.28 -53.48 28.54
N ALA A 551 -32.35 -54.20 28.18
CA ALA A 551 -33.09 -55.04 29.10
C ALA A 551 -32.22 -56.17 29.68
N PHE A 552 -31.35 -56.76 28.86
CA PHE A 552 -30.39 -57.78 29.29
C PHE A 552 -29.38 -57.21 30.27
N LYS A 553 -28.79 -56.04 29.97
CA LYS A 553 -27.83 -55.38 30.86
C LYS A 553 -28.44 -54.98 32.21
N ILE A 554 -29.69 -54.49 32.21
CA ILE A 554 -30.43 -54.20 33.45
C ILE A 554 -30.54 -55.47 34.32
N ARG A 555 -30.86 -56.63 33.74
CA ARG A 555 -30.93 -57.91 34.48
C ARG A 555 -29.57 -58.41 34.95
N GLU A 556 -28.52 -58.15 34.18
CA GLU A 556 -27.15 -58.48 34.57
C GLU A 556 -26.75 -57.71 35.84
N ILE A 557 -26.94 -56.40 35.84
CA ILE A 557 -26.67 -55.54 37.00
C ILE A 557 -27.55 -55.95 38.20
N ALA A 558 -28.81 -56.30 37.95
CA ALA A 558 -29.73 -56.78 38.97
C ALA A 558 -29.23 -58.04 39.68
N LYS A 559 -28.67 -58.99 38.92
CA LYS A 559 -28.09 -60.22 39.45
C LYS A 559 -26.82 -59.93 40.25
N GLU A 560 -25.99 -58.99 39.80
CA GLU A 560 -24.78 -58.57 40.53
C GLU A 560 -25.08 -57.90 41.87
N HIS A 561 -26.24 -57.24 42.00
CA HIS A 561 -26.65 -56.49 43.20
C HIS A 561 -27.79 -57.16 43.98
N ASP A 562 -28.07 -58.45 43.72
CA ASP A 562 -29.12 -59.23 44.37
C ASP A 562 -30.52 -58.58 44.37
N ILE A 563 -30.85 -57.89 43.28
CA ILE A 563 -32.16 -57.26 43.08
C ILE A 563 -33.14 -58.31 42.55
N PRO A 564 -34.28 -58.54 43.24
CA PRO A 564 -35.27 -59.52 42.80
C PRO A 564 -35.85 -59.18 41.42
N ILE A 565 -35.87 -60.19 40.55
CA ILE A 565 -36.45 -60.09 39.21
C ILE A 565 -37.78 -60.84 39.21
N ILE A 566 -38.86 -60.14 38.89
CA ILE A 566 -40.21 -60.68 38.81
C ILE A 566 -40.68 -60.66 37.36
N GLU A 567 -41.15 -61.80 36.87
CA GLU A 567 -41.74 -61.89 35.54
C GLU A 567 -43.21 -61.45 35.59
N ASN A 568 -43.54 -60.38 34.86
CA ASN A 568 -44.92 -59.94 34.65
C ASN A 568 -45.01 -59.26 33.29
N LYS A 569 -45.32 -60.05 32.24
CA LYS A 569 -45.31 -59.58 30.84
C LYS A 569 -46.33 -58.45 30.58
N PRO A 570 -47.59 -58.50 31.07
CA PRO A 570 -48.54 -57.41 30.91
C PRO A 570 -48.04 -56.10 31.54
N LEU A 571 -47.56 -56.17 32.79
CA LEU A 571 -47.09 -54.99 33.52
C LEU A 571 -45.84 -54.40 32.88
N ALA A 572 -44.85 -55.22 32.50
CA ALA A 572 -43.65 -54.75 31.84
C ALA A 572 -43.93 -54.07 30.49
N ARG A 573 -44.87 -54.56 29.69
CA ARG A 573 -45.24 -53.94 28.41
C ARG A 573 -45.95 -52.60 28.61
N LEU A 574 -46.86 -52.54 29.58
CA LEU A 574 -47.64 -51.34 29.88
C LEU A 574 -46.73 -50.24 30.41
N MET A 575 -45.92 -50.56 31.42
CA MET A 575 -44.95 -49.64 32.03
C MET A 575 -43.89 -49.14 31.04
N TYR A 576 -43.43 -49.98 30.10
CA TYR A 576 -42.46 -49.54 29.09
C TYR A 576 -43.03 -48.46 28.16
N LYS A 577 -44.33 -48.56 27.87
CA LYS A 577 -45.04 -47.67 26.95
C LYS A 577 -45.55 -46.39 27.63
N GLU A 578 -46.00 -46.48 28.89
CA GLU A 578 -46.75 -45.41 29.55
C GLU A 578 -45.97 -44.62 30.61
N VAL A 579 -44.80 -45.10 31.07
CA VAL A 579 -44.06 -44.47 32.18
C VAL A 579 -42.62 -44.17 31.77
N GLU A 580 -42.16 -42.93 31.93
CA GLU A 580 -40.79 -42.54 31.67
C GLU A 580 -39.86 -42.78 32.87
N ILE A 581 -38.55 -42.68 32.64
CA ILE A 581 -37.53 -42.83 33.69
C ILE A 581 -37.61 -41.59 34.61
N GLU A 582 -37.44 -41.79 35.92
CA GLU A 582 -37.63 -40.81 37.00
C GLU A 582 -39.08 -40.37 37.23
N GLU A 583 -40.05 -41.04 36.60
CA GLU A 583 -41.48 -40.78 36.80
C GLU A 583 -42.10 -41.74 37.83
N GLU A 584 -43.08 -41.22 38.59
CA GLU A 584 -43.90 -42.03 39.49
C GLU A 584 -44.83 -42.95 38.68
N VAL A 585 -45.06 -44.16 39.21
CA VAL A 585 -45.97 -45.11 38.60
C VAL A 585 -47.40 -44.50 38.55
N PRO A 586 -48.16 -44.63 37.45
CA PRO A 586 -49.53 -44.13 37.40
C PRO A 586 -50.49 -44.93 38.30
N GLU A 587 -51.53 -44.26 38.83
CA GLU A 587 -52.53 -44.90 39.71
C GLU A 587 -53.18 -46.15 39.10
N LYS A 588 -53.35 -46.18 37.77
CA LYS A 588 -53.95 -47.30 37.03
C LYS A 588 -53.21 -48.63 37.15
N VAL A 589 -51.91 -48.58 37.47
CA VAL A 589 -51.02 -49.76 37.57
C VAL A 589 -50.44 -49.93 38.98
N TYR A 590 -50.89 -49.13 39.95
CA TYR A 590 -50.43 -49.21 41.34
C TYR A 590 -50.71 -50.55 41.97
N GLN A 591 -51.87 -51.15 41.69
CA GLN A 591 -52.24 -52.43 42.29
C GLN A 591 -51.28 -53.53 41.86
N GLU A 592 -50.99 -53.63 40.56
CA GLU A 592 -50.08 -54.61 39.97
C GLU A 592 -48.63 -54.41 40.42
N VAL A 593 -48.17 -53.16 40.56
CA VAL A 593 -46.84 -52.86 41.10
C VAL A 593 -46.76 -53.18 42.60
N ALA A 594 -47.81 -52.89 43.37
CA ALA A 594 -47.86 -53.21 44.80
C ALA A 594 -47.82 -54.73 45.04
N GLU A 595 -48.54 -55.53 44.23
CA GLU A 595 -48.48 -56.98 44.28
C GLU A 595 -47.06 -57.52 44.06
N VAL A 596 -46.34 -56.97 43.08
CA VAL A 596 -44.95 -57.30 42.79
C VAL A 596 -44.03 -56.93 43.97
N LEU A 597 -44.18 -55.74 44.54
CA LEU A 597 -43.40 -55.30 45.71
C LEU A 597 -43.68 -56.14 46.96
N VAL A 598 -44.93 -56.53 47.18
CA VAL A 598 -45.34 -57.43 48.28
C VAL A 598 -44.75 -58.83 48.07
N ALA A 599 -44.75 -59.36 46.85
CA ALA A 599 -44.11 -60.63 46.53
C ALA A 599 -42.60 -60.59 46.87
N VAL A 600 -41.92 -59.51 46.50
CA VAL A 600 -40.51 -59.29 46.85
C VAL A 600 -40.29 -59.20 48.36
N TYR A 601 -41.16 -58.47 49.08
CA TYR A 601 -41.08 -58.34 50.54
C TYR A 601 -41.24 -59.70 51.24
N LYS A 602 -42.17 -60.54 50.77
CA LYS A 602 -42.35 -61.92 51.26
C LYS A 602 -41.12 -62.78 50.98
N ILE A 603 -40.49 -62.67 49.81
CA ILE A 603 -39.26 -63.39 49.46
C ILE A 603 -38.12 -62.94 50.40
N LYS A 604 -37.85 -61.63 50.52
CA LYS A 604 -36.77 -61.11 51.39
C LYS A 604 -36.96 -61.50 52.86
N ASN A 605 -38.19 -61.47 53.40
CA ASN A 605 -38.46 -61.85 54.79
C ASN A 605 -38.45 -63.36 55.06
N ARG A 606 -38.69 -64.20 54.03
CA ARG A 606 -38.58 -65.66 54.16
C ARG A 606 -37.12 -66.10 54.29
N TYR A 607 -36.18 -65.38 53.66
CA TYR A 607 -34.73 -65.61 53.80
C TYR A 607 -34.09 -64.94 55.02
N LYS A 608 -34.73 -63.94 55.64
CA LYS A 608 -34.22 -63.24 56.84
C LYS A 608 -34.52 -63.97 58.16
N LYS A 609 -35.25 -65.09 58.11
CA LYS A 609 -35.69 -65.91 59.26
C LYS A 609 -34.94 -67.25 59.36
N ILE A 610 -33.86 -67.41 58.61
CA ILE A 610 -32.83 -68.44 58.73
C ILE A 610 -31.53 -67.68 58.97
#